data_AF-A0A420MDB7-F1
#
_entry.id   AF-A0A420MDB7-F1
#
_cell.length_a   1.000
_cell.length_b   1.000
_cell.length_c   1.000
_cell.angle_alpha   90.00
_cell.angle_beta   90.00
_cell.angle_gamma   90.00
#
_symmetry.space_group_name_H-M   'P 1'
#
loop_
_entity.id
_entity.type
_entity.pdbx_description
1 polymer ?
#
loop_
_entity_poly.entity_id
_entity_poly.type
_entity_poly.pdbx_seq_one_letter_code
_entity_poly.pdbx_strand_id
1 'polypeptide(L)'
;MLAHSFLASLALAAFAIASPVTRAEGSCSDPVVRKEWRELTSAEKTEYLRAAVCLRNLPKKAYETIDEVTTRMDDLVYTHFASNTDIHFVANFLPWHRWYVQLHEDMLRDECDYKGVQPYWDWTIDADKNDVVNSPLFDPKTGFGGDAKLTGSDVPGFKRCVVDGPFANTNLTLAMGWPDMNSPGNRLHCFTREFKTDKSSLLKRTDCGTEQILEDVQGWTYDLVT
;
A
#
# COMPACT_ATOMS: atom_id res chain seq x y z
N MET A 1 5.34 -70.26 -22.73
CA MET A 1 5.67 -69.37 -21.60
C MET A 1 5.22 -67.97 -21.99
N LEU A 2 4.02 -67.56 -21.56
CA LEU A 2 3.41 -66.27 -21.88
C LEU A 2 3.38 -65.44 -20.58
N ALA A 3 4.31 -64.51 -20.44
CA ALA A 3 4.28 -63.53 -19.35
C ALA A 3 3.38 -62.37 -19.77
N HIS A 4 2.20 -62.26 -19.16
CA HIS A 4 1.33 -61.10 -19.31
C HIS A 4 1.67 -60.11 -18.19
N SER A 5 2.34 -59.02 -18.56
CA SER A 5 2.58 -57.87 -17.70
C SER A 5 1.29 -57.06 -17.56
N PHE A 6 0.68 -57.06 -16.39
CA PHE A 6 -0.40 -56.15 -16.05
C PHE A 6 0.18 -54.88 -15.42
N LEU A 7 0.22 -53.79 -16.18
CA LEU A 7 0.43 -52.44 -15.67
C LEU A 7 -0.91 -51.92 -15.13
N ALA A 8 -1.05 -51.85 -13.81
CA ALA A 8 -2.19 -51.22 -13.16
C ALA A 8 -1.94 -49.71 -13.05
N SER A 9 -2.58 -48.93 -13.91
CA SER A 9 -2.57 -47.46 -13.87
C SER A 9 -3.49 -46.98 -12.74
N LEU A 10 -2.92 -46.56 -11.61
CA LEU A 10 -3.68 -45.90 -10.54
C LEU A 10 -3.93 -44.44 -10.95
N ALA A 11 -5.11 -44.15 -11.52
CA ALA A 11 -5.55 -42.77 -11.74
C ALA A 11 -6.03 -42.18 -10.41
N LEU A 12 -5.18 -41.40 -9.75
CA LEU A 12 -5.56 -40.65 -8.55
C LEU A 12 -6.41 -39.44 -9.00
N ALA A 13 -7.73 -39.58 -8.97
CA ALA A 13 -8.64 -38.47 -9.19
C ALA A 13 -8.55 -37.50 -7.99
N ALA A 14 -7.83 -36.41 -8.15
CA ALA A 14 -7.86 -35.31 -7.19
C ALA A 14 -9.23 -34.63 -7.26
N PHE A 15 -10.14 -35.00 -6.36
CA PHE A 15 -11.37 -34.24 -6.15
C PHE A 15 -11.00 -32.90 -5.52
N ALA A 16 -11.00 -31.84 -6.32
CA ALA A 16 -11.00 -30.48 -5.81
C ALA A 16 -12.33 -30.27 -5.06
N ILE A 17 -12.30 -30.34 -3.73
CA ILE A 17 -13.44 -29.98 -2.89
C ILE A 17 -13.53 -28.46 -2.92
N ALA A 18 -14.26 -27.93 -3.91
CA ALA A 18 -14.68 -26.54 -3.87
C ALA A 18 -15.77 -26.42 -2.81
N SER A 19 -15.42 -25.96 -1.61
CA SER A 19 -16.41 -25.58 -0.61
C SER A 19 -17.27 -24.45 -1.20
N PRO A 20 -18.60 -24.61 -1.33
CA PRO A 20 -19.45 -23.52 -1.77
C PRO A 20 -19.38 -22.42 -0.71
N VAL A 21 -18.83 -21.27 -1.08
CA VAL A 21 -18.94 -20.06 -0.26
C VAL A 21 -20.43 -19.73 -0.23
N THR A 22 -21.04 -19.84 0.94
CA THR A 22 -22.44 -19.45 1.15
C THR A 22 -22.59 -17.99 0.74
N ARG A 23 -23.36 -17.74 -0.32
CA ARG A 23 -23.69 -16.38 -0.74
C ARG A 23 -24.43 -15.72 0.42
N ALA A 24 -23.97 -14.55 0.86
CA ALA A 24 -24.71 -13.75 1.82
C ALA A 24 -26.13 -13.53 1.27
N GLU A 25 -27.14 -14.02 1.98
CA GLU A 25 -28.54 -13.94 1.55
C GLU A 25 -29.17 -12.56 1.84
N GLY A 26 -28.43 -11.66 2.49
CA GLY A 26 -28.86 -10.28 2.75
C GLY A 26 -28.44 -9.31 1.63
N SER A 27 -29.32 -8.40 1.27
CA SER A 27 -28.98 -7.25 0.42
C SER A 27 -28.20 -6.20 1.22
N CYS A 28 -27.10 -5.67 0.67
CA CYS A 28 -26.48 -4.45 1.19
C CYS A 28 -27.39 -3.26 0.85
N SER A 29 -28.12 -2.75 1.85
CA SER A 29 -29.14 -1.71 1.65
C SER A 29 -28.59 -0.29 1.69
N ASP A 30 -27.44 -0.08 2.33
CA ASP A 30 -26.82 1.23 2.51
C ASP A 30 -25.29 1.10 2.37
N PRO A 31 -24.78 0.94 1.14
CA PRO A 31 -23.35 0.82 0.91
C PRO A 31 -22.66 2.16 1.19
N VAL A 32 -21.54 2.10 1.91
CA VAL A 32 -20.67 3.27 2.13
C VAL A 32 -20.15 3.78 0.78
N VAL A 33 -20.24 5.09 0.57
CA VAL A 33 -19.71 5.77 -0.62
C VAL A 33 -18.35 6.36 -0.30
N ARG A 34 -17.30 5.86 -0.97
CA ARG A 34 -15.95 6.43 -0.92
C ARG A 34 -15.87 7.67 -1.81
N LYS A 35 -15.10 8.67 -1.38
CA LYS A 35 -15.00 9.98 -2.05
C LYS A 35 -13.61 10.20 -2.61
N GLU A 36 -13.54 10.89 -3.74
CA GLU A 36 -12.27 11.33 -4.30
C GLU A 36 -11.66 12.39 -3.38
N TRP A 37 -10.33 12.42 -3.22
CA TRP A 37 -9.64 13.33 -2.30
C TRP A 37 -10.06 14.80 -2.43
N ARG A 38 -10.35 15.28 -3.64
CA ARG A 38 -10.76 16.68 -3.90
C ARG A 38 -12.20 16.96 -3.53
N GLU A 39 -13.03 15.94 -3.40
CA GLU A 39 -14.41 16.05 -2.93
C GLU A 39 -14.51 16.10 -1.40
N LEU A 40 -13.45 15.72 -0.68
CA LEU A 40 -13.40 15.89 0.77
C LEU A 40 -13.31 17.37 1.15
N THR A 41 -14.09 17.78 2.14
CA THR A 41 -13.92 19.08 2.79
C THR A 41 -12.57 19.13 3.53
N SER A 42 -12.07 20.34 3.82
CA SER A 42 -10.84 20.49 4.60
C SER A 42 -10.93 19.78 5.97
N ALA A 43 -12.09 19.80 6.62
CA ALA A 43 -12.29 19.10 7.89
C ALA A 43 -12.19 17.58 7.74
N GLU A 44 -12.75 17.01 6.66
CA GLU A 44 -12.66 15.58 6.37
C GLU A 44 -11.22 15.14 6.06
N LYS A 45 -10.46 15.95 5.30
CA LYS A 45 -9.04 15.72 5.04
C LYS A 45 -8.24 15.73 6.34
N THR A 46 -8.44 16.77 7.17
CA THR A 46 -7.76 16.87 8.47
C THR A 46 -8.06 15.66 9.35
N GLU A 47 -9.32 15.21 9.39
CA GLU A 47 -9.73 14.09 10.22
C GLU A 47 -9.17 12.75 9.72
N TYR A 48 -9.12 12.53 8.40
CA TYR A 48 -8.46 11.36 7.82
C TYR A 48 -6.96 11.35 8.13
N LEU A 49 -6.26 12.47 7.91
CA LEU A 49 -4.82 12.57 8.15
C LEU A 49 -4.49 12.40 9.64
N ARG A 50 -5.33 12.94 10.54
CA ARG A 50 -5.21 12.71 12.00
C ARG A 50 -5.30 11.23 12.33
N ALA A 51 -6.30 10.52 11.80
CA ALA A 51 -6.49 9.09 12.04
C ALA A 51 -5.31 8.26 11.48
N ALA A 52 -4.84 8.56 10.28
CA ALA A 52 -3.70 7.87 9.67
C ALA A 52 -2.40 8.08 10.48
N VAL A 53 -2.14 9.29 10.97
CA VAL A 53 -1.01 9.58 11.87
C VAL A 53 -1.17 8.87 13.21
N CYS A 54 -2.39 8.82 13.75
CA CYS A 54 -2.68 8.04 14.96
C CYS A 54 -2.31 6.57 14.76
N LEU A 55 -2.78 5.94 13.67
CA LEU A 55 -2.55 4.52 13.41
C LEU A 55 -1.06 4.22 13.29
N ARG A 56 -0.33 5.07 12.56
CA ARG A 56 1.13 4.99 12.45
C ARG A 56 1.86 5.08 13.80
N ASN A 57 1.30 5.76 14.79
CA ASN A 57 1.96 5.93 16.09
C ASN A 57 1.53 4.90 17.14
N LEU A 58 0.49 4.11 16.87
CA LEU A 58 0.09 3.03 17.77
C LEU A 58 1.12 1.90 17.73
N PRO A 59 1.39 1.21 18.85
CA PRO A 59 2.33 0.09 18.89
C PRO A 59 1.84 -1.07 18.01
N LYS A 60 2.73 -1.96 17.55
CA LYS A 60 2.35 -3.20 16.85
C LYS A 60 1.38 -4.12 17.64
N LYS A 61 0.63 -4.97 16.94
CA LYS A 61 -0.29 -5.98 17.49
C LYS A 61 -0.07 -7.37 16.90
N ALA A 62 0.27 -7.46 15.62
CA ALA A 62 0.18 -8.71 14.87
C ALA A 62 1.50 -9.50 14.91
N TYR A 63 2.64 -8.79 14.91
CA TYR A 63 3.96 -9.41 14.78
C TYR A 63 4.83 -9.19 16.02
N GLU A 64 4.42 -9.75 17.17
CA GLU A 64 5.11 -9.60 18.45
C GLU A 64 6.60 -10.02 18.36
N THR A 65 6.89 -11.10 17.64
CA THR A 65 8.24 -11.70 17.53
C THR A 65 9.13 -11.07 16.45
N ILE A 66 8.64 -10.06 15.71
CA ILE A 66 9.41 -9.41 14.65
C ILE A 66 9.83 -8.03 15.14
N ASP A 67 11.10 -7.88 15.51
CA ASP A 67 11.64 -6.67 16.14
C ASP A 67 11.55 -5.43 15.23
N GLU A 68 11.65 -5.64 13.92
CA GLU A 68 11.54 -4.59 12.90
C GLU A 68 10.14 -3.99 12.78
N VAL A 69 9.10 -4.76 13.09
CA VAL A 69 7.72 -4.25 13.11
C VAL A 69 7.55 -3.50 14.41
N THR A 70 7.21 -2.21 14.40
CA THR A 70 7.14 -1.41 15.63
C THR A 70 5.78 -0.79 15.88
N THR A 71 5.03 -0.51 14.81
CA THR A 71 3.76 0.21 14.85
C THR A 71 2.60 -0.59 14.24
N ARG A 72 1.34 -0.14 14.41
CA ARG A 72 0.20 -0.71 13.68
C ARG A 72 0.33 -0.54 12.17
N MET A 73 0.94 0.55 11.72
CA MET A 73 1.23 0.73 10.29
C MET A 73 2.28 -0.28 9.82
N ASP A 74 3.27 -0.59 10.65
CA ASP A 74 4.25 -1.63 10.32
C ASP A 74 3.59 -3.03 10.27
N ASP A 75 2.56 -3.32 11.07
CA ASP A 75 1.80 -4.57 10.95
C ASP A 75 1.19 -4.70 9.55
N LEU A 76 0.55 -3.63 9.05
CA LEU A 76 0.01 -3.59 7.70
C LEU A 76 1.12 -3.79 6.66
N VAL A 77 2.15 -2.95 6.69
CA VAL A 77 3.28 -2.99 5.73
C VAL A 77 3.94 -4.37 5.71
N TYR A 78 4.20 -4.98 6.87
CA TYR A 78 4.80 -6.30 6.95
C TYR A 78 3.86 -7.39 6.42
N THR A 79 2.54 -7.30 6.67
CA THR A 79 1.54 -8.23 6.11
C THR A 79 1.59 -8.23 4.58
N HIS A 80 1.56 -7.04 3.98
CA HIS A 80 1.65 -6.87 2.53
C HIS A 80 2.98 -7.40 1.98
N PHE A 81 4.08 -7.01 2.63
CA PHE A 81 5.43 -7.45 2.28
C PHE A 81 5.60 -8.98 2.30
N ALA A 82 5.20 -9.62 3.41
CA ALA A 82 5.32 -11.06 3.59
C ALA A 82 4.42 -11.86 2.63
N SER A 83 3.33 -11.25 2.14
CA SER A 83 2.37 -11.89 1.23
C SER A 83 2.62 -11.57 -0.24
N ASN A 84 3.68 -10.83 -0.58
CA ASN A 84 3.90 -10.23 -1.90
C ASN A 84 3.67 -11.20 -3.09
N THR A 85 4.23 -12.41 -3.04
CA THR A 85 4.10 -13.41 -4.12
C THR A 85 2.73 -14.07 -4.20
N ASP A 86 1.95 -13.99 -3.12
CA ASP A 86 0.63 -14.62 -3.00
C ASP A 86 -0.51 -13.63 -3.30
N ILE A 87 -0.17 -12.35 -3.49
CA ILE A 87 -1.13 -11.27 -3.71
C ILE A 87 -0.90 -10.55 -5.03
N HIS A 88 0.32 -10.52 -5.59
CA HIS A 88 0.59 -9.86 -6.88
C HIS A 88 0.64 -10.84 -8.06
N PHE A 89 0.09 -10.42 -9.20
CA PHE A 89 0.06 -11.21 -10.45
C PHE A 89 -0.63 -12.57 -10.32
N VAL A 90 -1.55 -12.68 -9.37
CA VAL A 90 -2.36 -13.87 -9.11
C VAL A 90 -3.84 -13.53 -9.07
N ALA A 91 -4.71 -14.55 -9.11
CA ALA A 91 -6.16 -14.37 -9.06
C ALA A 91 -6.64 -13.66 -7.77
N ASN A 92 -5.86 -13.74 -6.69
CA ASN A 92 -6.19 -13.14 -5.40
C ASN A 92 -5.92 -11.62 -5.35
N PHE A 93 -5.26 -11.04 -6.35
CA PHE A 93 -4.83 -9.64 -6.33
C PHE A 93 -5.95 -8.65 -5.97
N LEU A 94 -6.99 -8.57 -6.80
CA LEU A 94 -8.09 -7.63 -6.57
C LEU A 94 -8.89 -7.88 -5.28
N PRO A 95 -9.32 -9.12 -4.94
CA PRO A 95 -10.06 -9.34 -3.70
C PRO A 95 -9.21 -9.10 -2.44
N TRP A 96 -7.93 -9.47 -2.46
CA TRP A 96 -7.04 -9.24 -1.32
C TRP A 96 -6.82 -7.75 -1.07
N HIS A 97 -6.51 -6.96 -2.10
CA HIS A 97 -6.28 -5.52 -1.92
C HIS A 97 -7.58 -4.79 -1.51
N ARG A 98 -8.75 -5.20 -2.05
CA ARG A 98 -10.04 -4.66 -1.60
C ARG A 98 -10.26 -4.91 -0.11
N TRP A 99 -10.00 -6.13 0.36
CA TRP A 99 -10.11 -6.49 1.77
C TRP A 99 -9.08 -5.73 2.62
N TYR A 100 -7.85 -5.58 2.13
CA TYR A 100 -6.77 -4.90 2.82
C TYR A 100 -7.06 -3.40 3.04
N VAL A 101 -7.62 -2.72 2.03
CA VAL A 101 -8.07 -1.33 2.18
C VAL A 101 -9.22 -1.23 3.19
N GLN A 102 -10.17 -2.18 3.18
CA GLN A 102 -11.24 -2.22 4.18
C GLN A 102 -10.67 -2.44 5.59
N LEU A 103 -9.69 -3.33 5.75
CA LEU A 103 -9.01 -3.57 7.02
C LEU A 103 -8.34 -2.29 7.54
N HIS A 104 -7.67 -1.54 6.68
CA HIS A 104 -7.12 -0.24 7.07
C HIS A 104 -8.21 0.74 7.50
N GLU A 105 -9.30 0.86 6.75
CA GLU A 105 -10.44 1.71 7.12
C GLU A 105 -11.03 1.32 8.49
N ASP A 106 -11.19 0.03 8.74
CA ASP A 106 -11.67 -0.51 10.02
C ASP A 106 -10.69 -0.17 11.16
N MET A 107 -9.37 -0.32 10.94
CA MET A 107 -8.35 0.07 11.91
C MET A 107 -8.37 1.57 12.23
N LEU A 108 -8.56 2.43 11.22
CA LEU A 108 -8.73 3.87 11.45
C LEU A 108 -9.97 4.16 12.33
N ARG A 109 -11.08 3.46 12.07
CA ARG A 109 -12.35 3.64 12.79
C ARG A 109 -12.27 3.14 14.23
N ASP A 110 -11.75 1.92 14.42
CA ASP A 110 -11.79 1.20 15.69
C ASP A 110 -10.67 1.62 16.64
N GLU A 111 -9.47 1.91 16.11
CA GLU A 111 -8.30 2.20 16.94
C GLU A 111 -7.96 3.70 17.01
N CYS A 112 -8.46 4.48 16.05
CA CYS A 112 -8.16 5.90 15.95
C CYS A 112 -9.41 6.81 15.90
N ASP A 113 -10.59 6.27 16.20
CA ASP A 113 -11.88 6.98 16.28
C ASP A 113 -12.28 7.71 14.98
N TYR A 114 -11.79 7.25 13.82
CA TYR A 114 -12.17 7.84 12.54
C TYR A 114 -13.66 7.58 12.23
N LYS A 115 -14.39 8.61 11.81
CA LYS A 115 -15.83 8.50 11.45
C LYS A 115 -16.11 8.71 9.97
N GLY A 116 -15.10 9.09 9.19
CA GLY A 116 -15.24 9.31 7.76
C GLY A 116 -15.25 8.00 6.98
N VAL A 117 -14.84 8.06 5.71
CA VAL A 117 -14.78 6.93 4.78
C VAL A 117 -13.42 6.92 4.12
N GLN A 118 -12.94 5.75 3.69
CA GLN A 118 -11.68 5.68 2.97
C GLN A 118 -11.74 6.54 1.69
N PRO A 119 -10.89 7.56 1.53
CA PRO A 119 -10.84 8.34 0.31
C PRO A 119 -10.03 7.62 -0.77
N TYR A 120 -10.22 8.01 -2.03
CA TYR A 120 -9.40 7.54 -3.14
C TYR A 120 -8.76 8.71 -3.91
N TRP A 121 -7.74 8.38 -4.69
CA TRP A 121 -7.00 9.32 -5.53
C TRP A 121 -7.35 9.01 -6.97
N ASP A 122 -8.08 9.92 -7.60
CA ASP A 122 -8.21 9.88 -9.04
C ASP A 122 -6.94 10.46 -9.68
N TRP A 123 -6.00 9.58 -9.96
CA TRP A 123 -4.71 9.91 -10.59
C TRP A 123 -4.88 10.35 -12.05
N THR A 124 -5.98 10.00 -12.71
CA THR A 124 -6.22 10.37 -14.11
C THR A 124 -6.33 11.88 -14.28
N ILE A 125 -6.90 12.57 -13.29
CA ILE A 125 -7.02 14.04 -13.27
C ILE A 125 -5.64 14.72 -13.29
N ASP A 126 -4.67 14.18 -12.55
CA ASP A 126 -3.32 14.75 -12.48
C ASP A 126 -2.46 14.34 -13.68
N ALA A 127 -2.65 13.12 -14.17
CA ALA A 127 -2.00 12.61 -15.37
C ALA A 127 -2.41 13.40 -16.62
N ASP A 128 -3.69 13.68 -16.80
CA ASP A 128 -4.23 14.47 -17.92
C ASP A 128 -3.67 15.90 -17.93
N LYS A 129 -3.38 16.45 -16.75
CA LYS A 129 -2.73 17.75 -16.58
C LYS A 129 -1.21 17.70 -16.72
N ASN A 130 -0.62 16.50 -16.71
CA ASN A 130 0.81 16.27 -16.58
C ASN A 130 1.38 17.03 -15.35
N ASP A 131 0.66 16.98 -14.23
CA ASP A 131 0.93 17.78 -13.03
C ASP A 131 0.69 17.02 -11.71
N VAL A 132 1.28 15.82 -11.61
CA VAL A 132 1.19 14.99 -10.40
C VAL A 132 1.79 15.69 -9.19
N VAL A 133 2.87 16.45 -9.37
CA VAL A 133 3.61 17.09 -8.27
C VAL A 133 2.76 18.09 -7.50
N ASN A 134 1.84 18.78 -8.19
CA ASN A 134 0.95 19.75 -7.58
C ASN A 134 -0.45 19.19 -7.29
N SER A 135 -0.62 17.86 -7.31
CA SER A 135 -1.87 17.23 -6.90
C SER A 135 -2.24 17.67 -5.47
N PRO A 136 -3.52 18.00 -5.18
CA PRO A 136 -3.98 18.28 -3.82
C PRO A 136 -3.75 17.13 -2.84
N LEU A 137 -3.49 15.91 -3.33
CA LEU A 137 -3.08 14.77 -2.51
C LEU A 137 -1.72 15.03 -1.84
N PHE A 138 -0.81 15.76 -2.50
CA PHE A 138 0.54 16.03 -2.00
C PHE A 138 0.69 17.42 -1.39
N ASP A 139 -0.42 18.10 -1.10
CA ASP A 139 -0.41 19.37 -0.38
C ASP A 139 0.16 19.18 1.05
N PRO A 140 1.06 20.06 1.52
CA PRO A 140 1.69 19.90 2.84
C PRO A 140 0.79 20.20 4.04
N LYS A 141 -0.44 20.73 3.84
CA LYS A 141 -1.35 21.06 4.94
C LYS A 141 -2.59 20.18 4.96
N THR A 142 -3.12 19.91 3.78
CA THR A 142 -4.38 19.21 3.53
C THR A 142 -4.18 17.93 2.75
N GLY A 143 -2.94 17.49 2.58
CA GLY A 143 -2.52 16.27 1.88
C GLY A 143 -1.46 15.49 2.68
N PHE A 144 -0.78 14.57 2.00
CA PHE A 144 0.19 13.63 2.56
C PHE A 144 1.64 14.15 2.54
N GLY A 145 1.83 15.46 2.30
CA GLY A 145 3.15 16.05 2.07
C GLY A 145 3.65 15.85 0.64
N GLY A 146 4.57 16.72 0.23
CA GLY A 146 5.10 16.82 -1.12
C GLY A 146 6.32 15.95 -1.38
N ASP A 147 7.14 16.42 -2.30
CA ASP A 147 8.36 15.74 -2.73
C ASP A 147 9.43 15.71 -1.62
N ALA A 148 10.27 14.67 -1.61
CA ALA A 148 11.36 14.60 -0.66
C ALA A 148 12.51 15.56 -1.02
N LYS A 149 13.20 16.11 -0.01
CA LYS A 149 14.34 17.01 -0.18
C LYS A 149 15.64 16.33 0.19
N LEU A 150 16.71 16.65 -0.53
CA LEU A 150 18.06 16.23 -0.18
C LEU A 150 18.42 16.77 1.21
N THR A 151 18.89 15.89 2.09
CA THR A 151 19.24 16.24 3.47
C THR A 151 20.72 16.58 3.63
N GLY A 152 21.56 16.19 2.66
CA GLY A 152 23.02 16.21 2.79
C GLY A 152 23.58 15.10 3.69
N SER A 153 22.75 14.15 4.12
CA SER A 153 23.19 12.99 4.90
C SER A 153 23.85 11.94 4.02
N ASP A 154 24.97 11.39 4.47
CA ASP A 154 25.61 10.22 3.87
C ASP A 154 25.07 8.90 4.44
N VAL A 155 24.19 8.96 5.45
CA VAL A 155 23.58 7.77 6.06
C VAL A 155 22.62 7.12 5.05
N PRO A 156 22.79 5.82 4.72
CA PRO A 156 21.85 5.10 3.88
C PRO A 156 20.41 5.25 4.39
N GLY A 157 19.46 5.48 3.49
CA GLY A 157 18.05 5.70 3.86
C GLY A 157 17.69 7.12 4.32
N PHE A 158 18.67 8.02 4.48
CA PHE A 158 18.41 9.40 4.91
C PHE A 158 18.82 10.47 3.91
N LYS A 159 19.27 10.09 2.70
CA LYS A 159 19.77 11.04 1.69
C LYS A 159 18.71 12.03 1.21
N ARG A 160 17.46 11.58 1.13
CA ARG A 160 16.33 12.34 0.61
C ARG A 160 15.08 11.99 1.42
N CYS A 161 14.49 12.98 2.08
CA CYS A 161 13.38 12.76 3.03
C CYS A 161 12.21 13.70 2.75
N VAL A 162 10.99 13.21 2.95
CA VAL A 162 9.80 14.06 2.99
C VAL A 162 9.88 14.96 4.23
N VAL A 163 9.83 16.28 4.01
CA VAL A 163 10.07 17.29 5.06
C VAL A 163 8.83 18.10 5.42
N ASP A 164 7.71 17.88 4.75
CA ASP A 164 6.45 18.58 4.98
C ASP A 164 5.25 17.61 5.03
N GLY A 165 4.10 18.12 5.47
CA GLY A 165 2.93 17.30 5.69
C GLY A 165 2.95 16.48 6.99
N PRO A 166 1.84 15.76 7.26
CA PRO A 166 1.67 14.96 8.48
C PRO A 166 2.58 13.73 8.56
N PHE A 167 3.28 13.40 7.47
CA PHE A 167 4.24 12.30 7.36
C PHE A 167 5.70 12.78 7.30
N ALA A 168 5.96 14.08 7.44
CA ALA A 168 7.31 14.62 7.54
C ALA A 168 8.11 13.99 8.69
N ASN A 169 9.41 13.80 8.49
CA ASN A 169 10.33 13.29 9.51
C ASN A 169 9.91 11.94 10.13
N THR A 170 9.17 11.14 9.37
CA THR A 170 8.79 9.78 9.78
C THR A 170 9.98 8.85 9.56
N ASN A 171 10.37 8.14 10.62
CA ASN A 171 11.35 7.07 10.56
C ASN A 171 10.64 5.74 10.34
N LEU A 172 11.16 4.96 9.40
CA LEU A 172 10.66 3.66 8.98
C LEU A 172 11.73 2.60 9.25
N THR A 173 11.30 1.41 9.62
CA THR A 173 12.18 0.28 9.99
C THR A 173 12.08 -0.90 9.03
N LEU A 174 10.99 -0.97 8.25
CA LEU A 174 10.69 -2.04 7.31
C LEU A 174 11.11 -1.68 5.89
N ALA A 175 11.81 -2.61 5.25
CA ALA A 175 12.34 -2.49 3.89
C ALA A 175 13.25 -1.25 3.70
N MET A 176 13.86 -1.14 2.54
CA MET A 176 14.43 0.11 2.02
C MET A 176 14.03 0.18 0.56
N GLY A 177 13.87 1.38 0.00
CA GLY A 177 13.67 1.55 -1.44
C GLY A 177 14.73 0.80 -2.26
N TRP A 178 14.48 0.68 -3.56
CA TRP A 178 15.33 -0.06 -4.49
C TRP A 178 16.85 0.22 -4.28
N PRO A 179 17.74 -0.79 -4.25
CA PRO A 179 17.55 -2.19 -4.67
C PRO A 179 17.14 -3.18 -3.56
N ASP A 180 17.04 -2.73 -2.30
CA ASP A 180 16.94 -3.64 -1.15
C ASP A 180 15.50 -3.84 -0.64
N MET A 181 14.49 -3.63 -1.49
CA MET A 181 13.07 -3.67 -1.11
C MET A 181 12.66 -5.00 -0.48
N ASN A 182 13.35 -6.09 -0.82
CA ASN A 182 13.05 -7.45 -0.36
C ASN A 182 14.05 -8.00 0.66
N SER A 183 14.99 -7.19 1.16
CA SER A 183 15.92 -7.64 2.19
C SER A 183 15.25 -7.52 3.56
N PRO A 184 15.06 -8.63 4.30
CA PRO A 184 14.63 -8.56 5.68
C PRO A 184 15.67 -7.81 6.54
N GLY A 185 15.21 -7.16 7.61
CA GLY A 185 16.07 -6.55 8.63
C GLY A 185 15.70 -5.11 8.96
N ASN A 186 16.10 -4.68 10.16
CA ASN A 186 15.87 -3.32 10.64
C ASN A 186 16.70 -2.33 9.81
N ARG A 187 16.03 -1.64 8.90
CA ARG A 187 16.67 -0.62 8.08
C ARG A 187 16.05 0.71 8.40
N LEU A 188 16.56 1.35 9.44
CA LEU A 188 16.14 2.69 9.81
C LEU A 188 16.38 3.65 8.63
N HIS A 189 15.32 4.25 8.12
CA HIS A 189 15.36 5.23 7.04
C HIS A 189 14.23 6.26 7.22
N CYS A 190 14.31 7.39 6.53
CA CYS A 190 13.20 8.33 6.50
C CYS A 190 12.20 7.97 5.40
N PHE A 191 10.95 8.38 5.55
CA PHE A 191 10.01 8.36 4.44
C PHE A 191 10.53 9.23 3.28
N THR A 192 10.65 8.63 2.10
CA THR A 192 11.13 9.27 0.87
C THR A 192 10.05 9.23 -0.21
N ARG A 193 10.09 10.18 -1.14
CA ARG A 193 9.20 10.25 -2.30
C ARG A 193 9.91 11.00 -3.42
N GLU A 194 9.96 10.45 -4.63
CA GLU A 194 10.53 11.11 -5.81
C GLU A 194 9.54 11.30 -6.95
N PHE A 195 9.08 12.52 -7.16
CA PHE A 195 8.33 12.81 -8.39
C PHE A 195 9.25 12.95 -9.59
N LYS A 196 9.03 12.11 -10.60
CA LYS A 196 9.73 12.23 -11.88
C LYS A 196 9.07 13.29 -12.75
N THR A 197 9.74 14.43 -12.92
CA THR A 197 9.24 15.58 -13.71
C THR A 197 9.87 15.71 -15.09
N ASP A 198 10.88 14.90 -15.43
CA ASP A 198 11.62 15.02 -16.69
C ASP A 198 11.22 13.98 -17.74
N LYS A 199 10.78 14.46 -18.92
CA LYS A 199 10.52 13.67 -20.13
C LYS A 199 11.75 12.93 -20.67
N SER A 200 12.97 13.40 -20.39
CA SER A 200 14.22 12.75 -20.83
C SER A 200 14.50 11.43 -20.11
N SER A 201 13.96 11.26 -18.90
CA SER A 201 14.06 10.03 -18.12
C SER A 201 13.06 8.95 -18.56
N LEU A 202 11.95 9.36 -19.19
CA LEU A 202 10.94 8.46 -19.77
C LEU A 202 11.42 7.77 -21.06
N LEU A 203 12.37 8.37 -21.77
CA LEU A 203 12.90 7.85 -23.05
C LEU A 203 14.10 6.90 -22.90
N LYS A 204 14.63 6.70 -21.67
CA LYS A 204 15.75 5.78 -21.42
C LYS A 204 15.34 4.43 -20.84
N ARG A 205 14.06 4.22 -20.58
CA ARG A 205 13.49 2.89 -20.28
C ARG A 205 12.32 2.64 -21.22
N THR A 206 12.41 1.56 -21.98
CA THR A 206 11.38 1.09 -22.92
C THR A 206 10.14 0.51 -22.25
N ASP A 207 9.89 0.79 -20.98
CA ASP A 207 8.68 0.37 -20.27
C ASP A 207 7.79 1.58 -19.98
N CYS A 208 6.50 1.43 -20.28
CA CYS A 208 5.48 2.47 -20.28
C CYS A 208 5.55 3.38 -19.03
N GLY A 209 5.86 4.66 -19.27
CA GLY A 209 6.07 5.75 -18.33
C GLY A 209 4.96 6.10 -17.34
N THR A 210 4.57 5.17 -16.47
CA THR A 210 3.74 5.43 -15.28
C THR A 210 4.24 4.67 -14.04
N GLU A 211 4.96 3.55 -14.20
CA GLU A 211 5.28 2.63 -13.09
C GLU A 211 6.08 3.23 -11.93
N GLN A 212 6.99 4.17 -12.18
CA GLN A 212 7.91 4.58 -11.11
C GLN A 212 7.39 5.71 -10.20
N ILE A 213 6.28 6.35 -10.57
CA ILE A 213 5.50 7.16 -9.61
C ILE A 213 4.63 6.23 -8.75
N LEU A 214 4.32 5.02 -9.23
CA LEU A 214 3.50 4.03 -8.51
C LEU A 214 4.30 3.31 -7.43
N GLU A 215 5.56 2.96 -7.67
CA GLU A 215 6.39 2.19 -6.72
C GLU A 215 6.66 2.89 -5.37
N ASP A 216 6.92 4.20 -5.35
CA ASP A 216 7.09 4.94 -4.09
C ASP A 216 5.75 5.19 -3.36
N VAL A 217 4.65 5.14 -4.11
CA VAL A 217 3.28 5.29 -3.60
C VAL A 217 2.76 3.92 -3.09
N GLN A 218 3.30 2.79 -3.55
CA GLN A 218 2.95 1.41 -3.14
C GLN A 218 3.14 1.13 -1.65
N GLY A 219 4.10 1.76 -0.97
CA GLY A 219 4.31 1.50 0.46
C GLY A 219 3.32 2.19 1.41
N TRP A 220 2.70 3.30 0.99
CA TRP A 220 1.97 4.21 1.89
C TRP A 220 0.64 4.73 1.36
N THR A 221 0.39 4.59 0.06
CA THR A 221 -0.65 5.36 -0.63
C THR A 221 -1.37 4.57 -1.74
N TYR A 222 -0.81 3.55 -2.38
CA TYR A 222 -1.59 2.76 -3.36
C TYR A 222 -2.50 1.76 -2.66
N ASP A 223 -2.00 1.08 -1.63
CA ASP A 223 -2.81 0.12 -0.87
C ASP A 223 -3.77 0.78 0.12
N LEU A 224 -3.60 2.09 0.35
CA LEU A 224 -4.47 2.89 1.21
C LEU A 224 -5.31 3.89 0.43
N VAL A 225 -5.19 4.00 -0.90
CA VAL A 225 -5.91 5.03 -1.67
C VAL A 225 -6.51 4.45 -2.97
N THR A 226 -6.67 3.11 -3.04
CA THR A 226 -7.49 2.41 -4.05
C THR A 226 -8.69 1.67 -3.45
#